data_AF-A0A380GY72-F1
#
_entry.id   AF-A0A380GY72-F1
#
_cell.length_a   1.000
_cell.length_b   1.000
_cell.length_c   1.000
_cell.angle_alpha   90.00
_cell.angle_beta   90.00
_cell.angle_gamma   90.00
#
_symmetry.space_group_name_H-M   'P 1'
#
loop_
_entity.id
_entity.type
_entity.pdbx_description
1 polymer ?
#
loop_
_entity_poly.entity_id
_entity_poly.type
_entity_poly.pdbx_seq_one_letter_code
_entity_poly.pdbx_strand_id
1 'polypeptide(L)'
;MKIELGLTLFAENSTIYMPDGKRQPISHAQRIRDIIEEIELADQLWLDFYGLNEHHRKDYAVSDPVTVLSAAATRTHHIKLSSEQ
;
A
#
# COMPACT_ATOMS: atom_id res chain seq x y z
N MET A 1 -14.66 13.44 -21.22
CA MET A 1 -13.47 12.62 -20.92
C MET A 1 -13.37 12.56 -19.40
N LYS A 2 -13.32 11.37 -18.80
CA LYS A 2 -13.13 11.21 -17.35
C LYS A 2 -11.63 11.01 -17.09
N ILE A 3 -11.07 11.79 -16.17
CA ILE A 3 -9.70 11.62 -15.66
C ILE A 3 -9.82 10.89 -14.32
N GLU A 4 -8.95 9.91 -14.08
CA GLU A 4 -8.86 9.19 -12.80
C GLU A 4 -7.47 9.42 -12.21
N LEU A 5 -7.41 9.79 -10.92
CA LEU A 5 -6.17 10.02 -10.19
C LEU A 5 -6.01 8.98 -9.09
N GLY A 6 -4.83 8.41 -8.94
CA GLY A 6 -4.59 7.35 -7.99
C GLY A 6 -3.13 7.17 -7.59
N LEU A 7 -2.92 6.20 -6.70
CA LEU A 7 -1.62 5.84 -6.16
C LEU A 7 -1.26 4.39 -6.55
N THR A 8 0.03 4.10 -6.59
CA THR A 8 0.55 2.73 -6.64
C THR A 8 1.66 2.59 -5.62
N LEU A 9 1.71 1.44 -4.95
CA LEU A 9 2.66 1.17 -3.88
C LEU A 9 3.34 -0.18 -4.06
N PHE A 10 4.65 -0.22 -3.84
CA PHE A 10 5.43 -1.47 -3.86
C PHE A 10 5.42 -2.25 -2.53
N ALA A 11 4.96 -1.65 -1.43
CA ALA A 11 5.06 -2.19 -0.08
C ALA A 11 6.51 -2.40 0.42
N GLU A 12 7.42 -1.51 0.02
CA GLU A 12 8.79 -1.50 0.55
C GLU A 12 8.80 -1.35 2.07
N ASN A 13 9.70 -2.10 2.71
CA ASN A 13 9.94 -2.12 4.14
C ASN A 13 11.45 -2.35 4.39
N SER A 14 12.26 -1.42 3.89
CA SER A 14 13.71 -1.42 3.99
C SER A 14 14.21 -0.39 5.01
N THR A 15 15.51 -0.40 5.31
CA THR A 15 16.13 0.67 6.10
C THR A 15 16.14 1.97 5.29
N ILE A 16 15.53 3.01 5.82
CA ILE A 16 15.54 4.34 5.21
C ILE A 16 16.74 5.12 5.74
N TYR A 17 17.57 5.64 4.84
CA TYR A 17 18.72 6.49 5.18
C TYR A 17 18.31 7.97 5.03
N MET A 18 18.55 8.76 6.06
CA MET A 18 18.20 10.17 6.16
C MET A 18 19.44 11.00 6.56
N PRO A 19 19.46 12.33 6.33
CA PRO A 19 20.61 13.16 6.70
C PRO A 19 21.01 13.09 8.18
N ASP A 20 20.06 12.82 9.08
CA ASP A 20 20.21 12.78 10.53
C ASP A 20 20.31 11.35 11.12
N GLY A 21 20.29 10.31 10.27
CA GLY A 21 20.43 8.94 10.73
C GLY A 21 19.80 7.90 9.80
N LYS A 22 19.41 6.77 10.38
CA LYS A 22 18.70 5.70 9.66
C LYS A 22 17.48 5.25 10.44
N ARG A 23 16.40 4.96 9.74
CA ARG A 23 15.19 4.34 10.27
C ARG A 23 15.19 2.88 9.87
N GLN A 24 15.13 1.99 10.86
CA GLN A 24 15.02 0.56 10.60
C GLN A 24 13.61 0.21 10.08
N PRO A 25 13.47 -0.87 9.29
CA PRO A 25 12.17 -1.33 8.87
C PRO A 25 11.31 -1.71 10.08
N ILE A 26 10.01 -1.55 9.92
CA ILE A 26 9.01 -2.03 10.89
C ILE A 26 8.73 -3.52 10.65
N SER A 27 7.89 -4.15 11.47
CA SER A 27 7.44 -5.51 11.15
C SER A 27 6.58 -5.52 9.88
N HIS A 28 6.65 -6.58 9.07
CA HIS A 28 5.78 -6.72 7.89
C HIS A 28 4.30 -6.65 8.25
N ALA A 29 3.92 -7.21 9.40
CA ALA A 29 2.55 -7.12 9.91
C ALA A 29 2.11 -5.68 10.17
N GLN A 30 3.01 -4.84 10.71
CA GLN A 30 2.72 -3.41 10.88
C GLN A 30 2.65 -2.71 9.53
N ARG A 31 3.60 -2.96 8.62
CA ARG A 31 3.57 -2.34 7.29
C ARG A 31 2.29 -2.67 6.54
N ILE A 32 1.79 -3.91 6.61
CA ILE A 32 0.51 -4.30 5.99
C ILE A 32 -0.67 -3.53 6.61
N ARG A 33 -0.70 -3.34 7.93
CA ARG A 33 -1.74 -2.51 8.57
C ARG A 33 -1.65 -1.06 8.12
N ASP A 34 -0.44 -0.50 8.06
CA ASP A 34 -0.22 0.86 7.58
C ASP A 34 -0.70 1.01 6.12
N ILE A 35 -0.48 0.01 5.27
CA ILE A 35 -0.97 0.02 3.88
C ILE A 35 -2.50 0.04 3.83
N ILE A 36 -3.17 -0.75 4.68
CA ILE A 36 -4.64 -0.76 4.75
C ILE A 36 -5.15 0.62 5.20
N GLU A 37 -4.50 1.24 6.18
CA GLU A 37 -4.81 2.61 6.63
C GLU A 37 -4.53 3.66 5.55
N GLU A 38 -3.46 3.52 4.76
CA GLU A 38 -3.16 4.36 3.59
C GLU A 38 -4.26 4.24 2.51
N ILE A 39 -4.75 3.03 2.25
CA ILE A 39 -5.83 2.78 1.29
C ILE A 39 -7.15 3.41 1.76
N GLU A 40 -7.47 3.29 3.06
CA GLU A 40 -8.63 3.97 3.66
C GLU A 40 -8.54 5.48 3.55
N LEU A 41 -7.37 6.05 3.83
CA LEU A 41 -7.17 7.49 3.67
C LEU A 41 -7.30 7.93 2.21
N ALA A 42 -6.79 7.14 1.27
CA ALA A 42 -6.93 7.39 -0.16
C ALA A 42 -8.41 7.42 -0.59
N ASP A 43 -9.23 6.49 -0.08
CA ASP A 43 -10.68 6.47 -0.31
C ASP A 43 -11.39 7.69 0.27
N GLN A 44 -11.06 8.08 1.52
CA GLN A 44 -11.61 9.27 2.18
C GLN A 44 -11.27 10.57 1.46
N LEU A 45 -10.11 10.62 0.81
CA LEU A 45 -9.64 11.75 0.02
C LEU A 45 -10.10 11.71 -1.44
N TRP A 46 -11.00 10.78 -1.79
CA TRP A 46 -11.60 10.66 -3.12
C TRP A 46 -10.61 10.40 -4.25
N LEU A 47 -9.54 9.64 -3.98
CA LEU A 47 -8.75 9.06 -5.05
C LEU A 47 -9.55 7.98 -5.77
N ASP A 48 -9.41 7.93 -7.10
CA ASP A 48 -10.16 6.97 -7.92
C ASP A 48 -9.55 5.56 -7.86
N PHE A 49 -8.26 5.45 -7.55
CA PHE A 49 -7.49 4.21 -7.70
C PHE A 49 -6.36 4.05 -6.66
N TYR A 50 -6.18 2.81 -6.19
CA TYR A 50 -5.01 2.37 -5.44
C TYR A 50 -4.51 1.01 -5.96
N GLY A 51 -3.25 0.98 -6.41
CA GLY A 51 -2.54 -0.22 -6.85
C GLY A 51 -1.57 -0.75 -5.80
N LEU A 52 -1.52 -2.06 -5.59
CA LEU A 52 -0.57 -2.72 -4.70
C LEU A 52 0.22 -3.80 -5.46
N ASN A 53 1.54 -3.72 -5.39
CA ASN A 53 2.42 -4.61 -6.15
C ASN A 53 2.81 -5.86 -5.35
N GLU A 54 3.11 -6.93 -6.07
CA GLU A 54 3.61 -8.19 -5.52
C GLU A 54 5.15 -8.25 -5.50
N HIS A 55 5.76 -8.54 -4.35
CA HIS A 55 7.21 -8.72 -4.25
C HIS A 55 7.59 -9.92 -3.38
N HIS A 56 8.46 -10.80 -3.90
CA HIS A 56 8.99 -11.98 -3.19
C HIS A 56 10.39 -11.71 -2.63
N ARG A 57 10.51 -10.65 -1.82
CA ARG A 57 11.78 -10.21 -1.21
C ARG A 57 11.58 -9.83 0.25
N LYS A 58 12.60 -10.06 1.08
CA LYS A 58 12.55 -9.80 2.54
C LYS A 58 12.41 -8.33 2.91
N ASP A 59 12.77 -7.43 2.01
CA ASP A 59 12.66 -5.98 2.19
C ASP A 59 11.33 -5.41 1.68
N TYR A 60 10.36 -6.27 1.35
CA TYR A 60 9.00 -5.92 0.96
C TYR A 60 7.99 -6.68 1.83
N ALA A 61 6.89 -6.03 2.19
CA ALA A 61 5.92 -6.61 3.12
C ALA A 61 4.83 -7.46 2.46
N VAL A 62 4.61 -7.30 1.15
CA VAL A 62 3.47 -7.88 0.44
C VAL A 62 3.95 -8.79 -0.69
N SER A 63 3.74 -10.09 -0.52
CA SER A 63 3.96 -11.13 -1.54
C SER A 63 2.66 -11.70 -2.11
N ASP A 64 1.51 -11.31 -1.55
CA ASP A 64 0.19 -11.58 -2.09
C ASP A 64 -0.66 -10.30 -1.92
N PRO A 65 -0.73 -9.43 -2.94
CA PRO A 65 -1.48 -8.20 -2.85
C PRO A 65 -2.99 -8.46 -2.75
N VAL A 66 -3.52 -9.56 -3.31
CA VAL A 66 -4.95 -9.85 -3.29
C VAL A 66 -5.46 -10.06 -1.87
N THR A 67 -4.68 -10.74 -1.02
CA THR A 67 -5.03 -10.90 0.40
C THR A 67 -5.11 -9.55 1.13
N VAL A 68 -4.14 -8.65 0.91
CA VAL A 68 -4.13 -7.32 1.55
C VAL A 68 -5.26 -6.43 1.03
N LEU A 69 -5.47 -6.40 -0.29
CA LEU A 69 -6.52 -5.63 -0.93
C LEU A 69 -7.92 -6.15 -0.53
N SER A 70 -8.09 -7.45 -0.31
CA SER A 70 -9.34 -8.01 0.21
C SER A 70 -9.68 -7.50 1.61
N ALA A 71 -8.68 -7.29 2.47
CA ALA A 71 -8.89 -6.68 3.77
C ALA A 71 -9.28 -5.19 3.63
N ALA A 72 -8.58 -4.45 2.76
CA ALA A 72 -8.89 -3.04 2.50
C ALA A 72 -10.28 -2.83 1.89
N ALA A 73 -10.74 -3.74 1.01
CA ALA A 73 -12.06 -3.67 0.38
C ALA A 73 -13.23 -3.67 1.37
N THR A 74 -13.04 -4.23 2.57
CA THR A 74 -14.08 -4.19 3.63
C THR A 74 -14.17 -2.84 4.34
N ARG A 75 -13.21 -1.93 4.10
CA ARG A 75 -13.01 -0.66 4.80
C ARG A 75 -13.11 0.56 3.88
N THR A 76 -13.30 0.36 2.57
CA THR A 76 -13.42 1.42 1.57
C THR A 76 -14.70 1.30 0.76
N HIS A 77 -15.12 2.41 0.14
CA HIS A 77 -16.43 2.49 -0.54
C HIS A 77 -16.41 3.01 -1.97
N HIS A 78 -15.38 3.76 -2.39
CA HIS A 78 -15.34 4.43 -3.70
C HIS A 78 -14.10 4.06 -4.51
N ILE A 79 -12.95 3.89 -3.86
CA ILE A 79 -11.66 3.66 -4.50
C ILE A 79 -11.61 2.31 -5.20
N LYS A 80 -11.07 2.29 -6.42
CA LYS A 80 -10.79 1.04 -7.14
C LYS A 80 -9.48 0.44 -6.61
N LEU A 81 -9.50 -0.85 -6.33
CA LEU A 81 -8.35 -1.60 -5.85
C LEU A 81 -7.81 -2.50 -6.95
N SER A 82 -6.50 -2.46 -7.21
CA SER A 82 -5.83 -3.28 -8.23
C SER A 82 -4.58 -3.93 -7.68
N SER A 83 -4.37 -5.21 -8.02
CA SER A 83 -3.08 -5.86 -7.86
C SER A 83 -2.23 -5.64 -9.12
N GLU A 84 -0.97 -5.25 -8.94
CA GLU A 84 -0.01 -5.11 -10.02
C GLU A 84 1.09 -6.19 -9.85
N GLN A 85 1.45 -6.89 -10.93
CA GLN A 85 2.53 -7.89 -10.96
C GLN A 85 3.84 -7.29 -11.46
#